data_AF-A1B173-F1
#
_entry.id   AF-A1B173-F1
#
_cell.length_a   1.000
_cell.length_b   1.000
_cell.length_c   1.000
_cell.angle_alpha   90.00
_cell.angle_beta   90.00
_cell.angle_gamma   90.00
#
_symmetry.space_group_name_H-M   'P 1'
#
loop_
_entity.id
_entity.type
_entity.pdbx_description
1 polymer ?
#
loop_
_entity_poly.entity_id
_entity_poly.type
_entity_poly.pdbx_seq_one_letter_code
_entity_poly.pdbx_strand_id
1 'polypeptide(L)'
;MLLIAPFWASCVLLFALPQSPLARPRNVIGGHLLSALVGLLVLNLIGDSVLAMGVGVGLAIAVMQLTGTLHPPAGGDPLVVILSGAGWSFPGVPILAGTVTLVAAAIAYHRLISMRAYPG
;
A
#
# COMPACT_ATOMS: atom_id res chain seq x y z
N MET A 1 14.23 1.18 8.44
CA MET A 1 14.34 0.56 7.10
C MET A 1 13.29 1.18 6.19
N LEU A 2 13.69 1.81 5.08
CA LEU A 2 12.77 2.47 4.13
C LEU A 2 12.20 1.54 3.06
N LEU A 3 12.46 0.23 3.18
CA LEU A 3 12.20 -0.78 2.15
C LEU A 3 11.06 -1.69 2.62
N ILE A 4 9.83 -1.45 2.15
CA ILE A 4 8.62 -2.16 2.58
C ILE A 4 8.27 -3.22 1.53
N ALA A 5 8.21 -4.50 1.90
CA ALA A 5 7.95 -5.59 0.96
C ALA A 5 6.73 -5.39 0.03
N PRO A 6 5.60 -4.85 0.54
CA PRO A 6 4.47 -4.42 -0.26
C PRO A 6 4.80 -3.57 -1.49
N PHE A 7 5.78 -2.66 -1.42
CA PHE A 7 6.13 -1.81 -2.57
C PHE A 7 6.76 -2.60 -3.73
N TRP A 8 7.49 -3.68 -3.46
CA TRP A 8 8.02 -4.54 -4.53
C TRP A 8 6.89 -5.21 -5.31
N ALA A 9 5.87 -5.68 -4.60
CA ALA A 9 4.67 -6.24 -5.22
C ALA A 9 3.86 -5.17 -5.98
N SER A 10 3.82 -3.94 -5.47
CA SER A 10 3.24 -2.80 -6.18
C SER A 10 3.99 -2.55 -7.49
N CYS A 11 5.33 -2.52 -7.48
CA CYS A 11 6.13 -2.37 -8.72
C CYS A 11 5.71 -3.39 -9.80
N VAL A 12 5.52 -4.66 -9.43
CA VAL A 12 5.08 -5.68 -10.39
C VAL A 12 3.75 -5.29 -11.05
N LEU A 13 2.74 -4.87 -10.27
CA LEU A 13 1.47 -4.41 -10.83
C LEU A 13 1.62 -3.14 -11.67
N LEU A 14 2.30 -2.12 -11.15
CA LEU A 14 2.38 -0.81 -11.80
C LEU A 14 3.16 -0.86 -13.13
N PHE A 15 4.21 -1.69 -13.21
CA PHE A 15 5.07 -1.75 -14.40
C PHE A 15 4.71 -2.89 -15.35
N ALA A 16 4.33 -4.07 -14.85
CA ALA A 16 3.99 -5.21 -15.72
C ALA A 16 2.52 -5.22 -16.15
N LEU A 17 1.61 -4.72 -15.32
CA LEU A 17 0.16 -4.75 -15.56
C LEU A 17 -0.49 -3.36 -15.39
N PRO A 18 -0.01 -2.32 -16.09
CA PRO A 18 -0.44 -0.94 -15.86
C PRO A 18 -1.92 -0.69 -16.15
N GLN A 19 -2.56 -1.51 -17.00
CA GLN A 19 -3.98 -1.38 -17.35
C GLN A 19 -4.92 -2.02 -16.31
N SER A 20 -4.37 -2.67 -15.29
CA SER A 20 -5.17 -3.24 -14.21
C SER A 20 -5.91 -2.13 -13.45
N PRO A 21 -7.23 -2.27 -13.18
CA PRO A 21 -7.94 -1.31 -12.34
C PRO A 21 -7.37 -1.23 -10.91
N LEU A 22 -6.65 -2.28 -10.47
CA LEU A 22 -5.99 -2.34 -9.16
C LEU A 22 -4.65 -1.57 -9.12
N ALA A 23 -4.10 -1.21 -10.29
CA ALA A 23 -2.86 -0.44 -10.41
C ALA A 23 -3.10 1.07 -10.50
N ARG A 24 -4.37 1.53 -10.51
CA ARG A 24 -4.69 2.97 -10.59
C ARG A 24 -4.08 3.75 -9.43
N PRO A 25 -3.60 5.00 -9.65
CA PRO A 25 -3.02 5.85 -8.61
C PRO A 25 -3.80 5.88 -7.29
N ARG A 26 -5.13 6.01 -7.39
CA ARG A 26 -6.01 6.08 -6.20
C ARG A 26 -5.96 4.81 -5.36
N ASN A 27 -5.84 3.64 -6.01
CA ASN A 27 -5.83 2.34 -5.34
C ASN A 27 -4.47 2.13 -4.68
N VAL A 28 -3.37 2.48 -5.36
CA VAL A 28 -2.02 2.37 -4.80
C VAL A 28 -1.90 3.26 -3.56
N ILE A 29 -2.13 4.57 -3.71
CA ILE A 29 -1.94 5.54 -2.62
C ILE A 29 -2.96 5.29 -1.50
N GLY A 30 -4.24 5.19 -1.83
CA GLY A 30 -5.31 4.98 -0.86
C GLY A 30 -5.22 3.63 -0.16
N GLY A 31 -4.93 2.57 -0.91
CA GLY A 31 -4.79 1.21 -0.38
C GLY A 31 -3.68 1.12 0.67
N HIS A 32 -2.46 1.58 0.34
CA HIS A 32 -1.36 1.56 1.30
C HIS A 32 -1.61 2.47 2.51
N LEU A 33 -2.14 3.68 2.29
CA LEU A 33 -2.41 4.63 3.38
C LEU A 33 -3.44 4.06 4.37
N LEU A 34 -4.57 3.56 3.88
CA LEU A 34 -5.61 2.96 4.72
C LEU A 34 -5.11 1.69 5.41
N SER A 35 -4.37 0.85 4.69
CA SER A 35 -3.83 -0.38 5.24
C SER A 35 -2.83 -0.12 6.38
N ALA A 36 -1.93 0.85 6.21
CA ALA A 36 -1.00 1.27 7.26
C ALA A 36 -1.72 1.88 8.49
N LEU A 37 -2.77 2.68 8.27
CA LEU A 37 -3.59 3.23 9.36
C LEU A 37 -4.31 2.13 10.14
N VAL A 38 -4.90 1.14 9.44
CA VAL A 38 -5.52 -0.02 10.09
C VAL A 38 -4.49 -0.82 10.88
N GLY A 39 -3.31 -1.06 10.32
CA GLY A 39 -2.20 -1.72 11.02
C GLY A 39 -1.81 -0.99 12.31
N LEU A 40 -1.74 0.34 12.28
CA LEU A 40 -1.42 1.14 13.47
C LEU A 40 -2.52 1.06 14.53
N LEU A 41 -3.77 1.17 14.12
CA LEU A 41 -4.90 1.03 15.05
C LEU A 41 -4.88 -0.33 15.72
N VAL A 42 -4.65 -1.39 14.95
CA VAL A 42 -4.58 -2.75 15.49
C VAL A 42 -3.37 -2.94 16.41
N LEU A 43 -2.19 -2.42 16.05
CA LEU A 43 -1.01 -2.44 16.91
C LEU A 43 -1.28 -1.76 18.26
N ASN A 44 -1.91 -0.58 18.25
CA ASN A 44 -2.17 0.18 19.47
C ASN A 44 -3.29 -0.42 20.35
N LEU A 45 -4.24 -1.14 19.75
CA LEU A 45 -5.39 -1.71 20.47
C LEU A 45 -5.19 -3.17 20.91
N ILE A 46 -4.47 -3.96 20.11
CA ILE A 46 -4.32 -5.42 20.29
C ILE A 46 -2.86 -5.82 20.57
N GLY A 47 -1.89 -5.01 20.15
CA GLY A 47 -0.45 -5.31 20.29
C GLY A 47 0.13 -6.02 19.06
N ASP A 48 1.18 -6.81 19.27
CA ASP A 48 2.04 -7.41 18.23
C ASP A 48 1.88 -8.93 18.05
N SER A 49 0.77 -9.48 18.56
CA SER A 49 0.49 -10.91 18.48
C SER A 49 0.16 -11.40 17.06
N VAL A 50 0.24 -12.72 16.85
CA VAL A 50 -0.22 -13.39 15.61
C VAL A 50 -1.69 -13.10 15.32
N LEU A 51 -2.51 -13.00 16.37
CA LEU A 51 -3.92 -12.61 16.24
C LEU A 51 -4.05 -11.17 15.72
N ALA A 52 -3.27 -10.22 16.26
CA ALA A 52 -3.26 -8.84 15.80
C ALA A 52 -2.89 -8.75 14.32
N MET A 53 -1.87 -9.49 13.88
CA MET A 53 -1.49 -9.56 12.46
C MET A 53 -2.63 -10.07 11.57
N GLY A 54 -3.30 -11.16 11.95
CA GLY A 54 -4.44 -11.69 11.20
C GLY A 54 -5.61 -10.70 11.13
N VAL A 55 -5.95 -10.07 12.26
CA VAL A 55 -6.99 -9.04 12.35
C VAL A 55 -6.63 -7.81 11.51
N GLY A 56 -5.39 -7.33 11.59
CA GLY A 56 -4.90 -6.18 10.84
C GLY A 56 -5.00 -6.38 9.33
N VAL A 57 -4.54 -7.53 8.82
CA VAL A 57 -4.65 -7.85 7.39
C VAL A 57 -6.11 -7.95 6.95
N GLY A 58 -6.94 -8.69 7.70
CA GLY A 58 -8.36 -8.85 7.37
C GLY A 58 -9.13 -7.52 7.34
N LEU A 59 -8.93 -6.68 8.37
CA LEU A 59 -9.54 -5.36 8.44
C LEU A 59 -9.05 -4.43 7.33
N ALA A 60 -7.76 -4.45 7.01
CA ALA A 60 -7.21 -3.61 5.95
C ALA A 60 -7.83 -3.95 4.60
N ILE A 61 -7.94 -5.24 4.28
CA ILE A 61 -8.60 -5.71 3.05
C ILE A 61 -10.07 -5.27 3.05
N ALA A 62 -10.81 -5.45 4.15
CA ALA A 62 -12.20 -5.03 4.26
C ALA A 62 -12.36 -3.51 4.04
N VAL A 63 -11.52 -2.69 4.67
CA VAL A 63 -11.55 -1.23 4.52
C VAL A 63 -11.25 -0.81 3.08
N MET A 64 -10.27 -1.42 2.43
CA MET A 64 -9.96 -1.14 1.02
C MET A 64 -11.10 -1.52 0.07
N GLN A 65 -11.80 -2.64 0.36
CA GLN A 65 -12.99 -3.04 -0.41
C GLN A 65 -14.11 -2.02 -0.25
N LEU A 66 -14.41 -1.59 0.97
CA LEU A 66 -15.46 -0.62 1.27
C LEU A 66 -15.20 0.76 0.66
N THR A 67 -13.94 1.17 0.59
CA THR A 67 -13.53 2.48 0.06
C THR A 67 -13.23 2.45 -1.44
N GLY A 68 -13.27 1.28 -2.08
CA GLY A 68 -12.97 1.13 -3.50
C GLY A 68 -11.51 1.39 -3.87
N THR A 69 -10.59 1.25 -2.91
CA THR A 69 -9.14 1.46 -3.06
C THR A 69 -8.36 0.16 -2.98
N LEU A 70 -8.99 -0.98 -3.32
CA LEU A 70 -8.32 -2.29 -3.28
C LEU A 70 -7.02 -2.28 -4.09
N HIS A 71 -5.91 -2.51 -3.38
CA HIS A 71 -4.59 -2.72 -3.94
C HIS A 71 -3.97 -3.92 -3.24
N PRO A 72 -3.99 -5.13 -3.83
CA PRO A 72 -3.57 -6.35 -3.17
C PRO A 72 -2.19 -6.28 -2.48
N PRO A 73 -1.16 -5.62 -3.06
CA PRO A 73 0.13 -5.43 -2.38
C PRO A 73 0.03 -4.74 -1.02
N ALA A 74 -0.85 -3.75 -0.88
CA ALA A 74 -1.05 -3.01 0.36
C ALA A 74 -1.60 -3.89 1.50
N GLY A 75 -2.20 -5.05 1.20
CA GLY A 75 -2.67 -5.99 2.23
C GLY A 75 -1.56 -6.50 3.17
N GLY A 76 -0.29 -6.39 2.78
CA GLY A 76 0.85 -6.72 3.62
C GLY A 76 1.31 -5.62 4.59
N ASP A 77 0.85 -4.37 4.42
CA ASP A 77 1.28 -3.23 5.24
C ASP A 77 0.99 -3.40 6.75
N PRO A 78 -0.14 -4.01 7.19
CA PRO A 78 -0.41 -4.19 8.61
C PRO A 78 0.63 -5.08 9.27
N LEU A 79 1.13 -6.11 8.56
CA LEU A 79 2.20 -6.97 9.07
C LEU A 79 3.48 -6.16 9.30
N VAL A 80 3.82 -5.28 8.36
CA VAL A 80 5.01 -4.44 8.47
C VAL A 80 4.88 -3.48 9.65
N VAL A 81 3.73 -2.82 9.78
CA VAL A 81 3.45 -1.90 10.89
C VAL A 81 3.56 -2.62 12.23
N ILE A 82 2.90 -3.76 12.37
CA ILE A 82 2.82 -4.50 13.63
C ILE A 82 4.18 -5.09 14.00
N LEU A 83 4.85 -5.79 13.08
CA LEU A 83 6.14 -6.43 13.33
C LEU A 83 7.28 -5.44 13.59
N SER A 84 7.21 -4.23 13.01
CA SER A 84 8.22 -3.20 13.24
C SER A 84 7.92 -2.29 14.43
N GLY A 85 6.76 -2.44 15.07
CA GLY A 85 6.32 -1.53 16.14
C GLY A 85 6.21 -0.09 15.66
N ALA A 86 5.71 0.13 14.44
CA ALA A 86 5.75 1.44 13.80
C ALA A 86 4.93 2.50 14.56
N GLY A 87 5.38 3.75 14.51
CA GLY A 87 4.69 4.90 15.11
C GLY A 87 3.77 5.63 14.12
N TRP A 88 3.04 6.63 14.62
CA TRP A 88 2.06 7.43 13.86
C TRP A 88 2.64 8.26 12.71
N SER A 89 3.95 8.40 12.61
CA SER A 89 4.61 9.02 11.46
C SER A 89 4.68 8.10 10.22
N PHE A 90 4.42 6.80 10.39
CA PHE A 90 4.54 5.78 9.34
C PHE A 90 3.59 5.97 8.14
N PRO A 91 2.31 6.34 8.31
CA PRO A 91 1.42 6.59 7.17
C PRO A 91 1.84 7.81 6.34
N GLY A 92 2.45 8.81 7.00
CA GLY A 92 2.91 10.03 6.33
C GLY A 92 4.19 9.81 5.55
N VAL A 93 5.31 9.59 6.24
CA VAL A 93 6.62 9.70 5.59
C VAL A 93 6.99 8.46 4.77
N PRO A 94 6.97 7.21 5.29
CA PRO A 94 7.31 6.08 4.43
C PRO A 94 6.17 5.68 3.47
N ILE A 95 4.90 5.77 3.88
CA ILE A 95 3.79 5.30 3.04
C ILE A 95 3.36 6.33 2.00
N LEU A 96 2.92 7.53 2.41
CA LEU A 96 2.43 8.52 1.45
C LEU A 96 3.55 8.98 0.51
N ALA A 97 4.72 9.34 1.02
CA ALA A 97 5.83 9.76 0.15
C ALA A 97 6.30 8.63 -0.77
N GLY A 98 6.37 7.40 -0.25
CA GLY A 98 6.77 6.22 -1.02
C GLY A 98 5.81 5.89 -2.15
N THR A 99 4.50 5.84 -1.86
CA THR A 99 3.47 5.55 -2.87
C THR A 99 3.33 6.65 -3.92
N VAL A 100 3.40 7.92 -3.52
CA VAL A 100 3.41 9.05 -4.47
C VAL A 100 4.62 8.96 -5.39
N THR A 101 5.81 8.70 -4.83
CA THR A 101 7.04 8.53 -5.62
C THR A 101 6.91 7.35 -6.59
N LEU A 102 6.39 6.22 -6.13
CA LEU A 102 6.21 5.02 -6.94
C LEU A 102 5.22 5.24 -8.10
N VAL A 103 4.07 5.87 -7.83
CA VAL A 103 3.08 6.21 -8.85
C VAL A 103 3.65 7.21 -9.85
N ALA A 104 4.37 8.24 -9.39
CA ALA A 104 5.03 9.21 -10.25
C ALA A 104 6.06 8.54 -11.17
N ALA A 105 6.88 7.63 -10.63
CA ALA A 105 7.84 6.85 -11.41
C ALA A 105 7.15 5.96 -12.46
N ALA A 106 6.05 5.31 -12.10
CA ALA A 106 5.26 4.51 -13.04
C ALA A 106 4.68 5.37 -14.18
N ILE A 107 4.10 6.52 -13.85
CA ILE A 107 3.58 7.46 -14.86
C ILE A 107 4.70 7.92 -15.80
N ALA A 108 5.86 8.30 -15.27
CA ALA A 108 7.01 8.73 -16.05
C ALA A 108 7.50 7.61 -16.99
N TYR A 109 7.66 6.39 -16.46
CA TYR A 109 8.08 5.22 -17.24
C TYR A 109 7.11 4.92 -18.41
N HIS A 110 5.80 4.88 -18.13
CA HIS A 110 4.83 4.54 -19.17
C HIS A 110 4.70 5.62 -20.23
N ARG A 111 4.83 6.89 -19.86
CA ARG A 111 4.81 8.01 -20.81
C ARG A 111 6.08 8.11 -21.65
N LEU A 112 7.25 7.98 -21.04
CA LEU A 112 8.54 8.27 -21.70
C LEU A 112 9.15 7.05 -22.40
N ILE A 113 8.94 5.85 -21.87
CA ILE A 113 9.62 4.64 -22.33
C ILE A 113 8.63 3.73 -23.05
N SER A 114 7.50 3.42 -22.42
CA SER A 114 6.52 2.52 -23.03
C SER A 114 5.61 3.20 -24.06
N MET A 115 5.63 4.54 -24.14
CA MET A 115 4.75 5.37 -24.99
C MET A 115 3.26 5.00 -24.85
N ARG A 116 2.83 4.61 -23.64
CA ARG A 116 1.46 4.19 -23.31
C ARG A 116 0.86 5.12 -22.26
N ALA A 117 -0.43 5.40 -22.38
CA ALA A 117 -1.16 6.13 -21.36
C ALA A 117 -1.28 5.29 -20.08
N TYR A 118 -0.85 5.87 -18.95
CA TYR A 118 -1.09 5.28 -17.64
C TYR A 118 -2.52 5.62 -17.18
N PRO A 119 -3.33 4.63 -16.78
CA PRO A 119 -4.71 4.89 -16.40
C PRO A 119 -4.80 5.68 -15.09
N GLY A 120 -5.79 6.58 -15.03
CA GLY A 120 -6.17 7.34 -13.84
C GLY A 120 -6.97 6.53 -12.83
#